data_AF-A0AAV6JJ84-F1
#
_entry.id   AF-A0AAV6JJ84-F1
#
_cell.length_a   1.000
_cell.length_b   1.000
_cell.length_c   1.000
_cell.angle_alpha   90.00
_cell.angle_beta   90.00
_cell.angle_gamma   90.00
#
_symmetry.space_group_name_H-M   'P 1'
#
loop_
_entity.id
_entity.type
_entity.pdbx_description
1 polymer ?
#
loop_
_entity_poly.entity_id
_entity_poly.type
_entity_poly.pdbx_seq_one_letter_code
_entity_poly.pdbx_strand_id
1 'polypeptide(L)'
;MPLLQDINKNRSIAEALAYEEQFFRDNPIYNGLADRCGISQLAKKLNQILEQHIKTVLPGLKAELNSHLLIVVKELRTYGEAMESKAEQGAVLLNILTKYCEVLKYVNLKFVNLEWSTYLLLGTAILTKEVDPCDDLTNEDIRTAIQNATGPRNALFVPEVPFEVLVRRQIARLLDPSLQCLRLVYDELIKITRTCEAMEIHRFPLLRRRLDEVMGKFLCDGVKPAERMIGNIIEMEVT
;
A
#
# COMPACT_ATOMS: atom_id res chain seq x y z
N MET A 1 58.31 -51.27 -14.70
CA MET A 1 56.86 -51.33 -14.40
C MET A 1 56.61 -52.11 -13.10
N PRO A 2 56.82 -51.52 -11.91
CA PRO A 2 56.60 -52.22 -10.63
C PRO A 2 55.11 -52.27 -10.22
N LEU A 3 54.34 -51.23 -10.55
CA LEU A 3 52.95 -51.04 -10.13
C LEU A 3 52.00 -52.18 -10.59
N LEU A 4 52.20 -52.70 -11.81
CA LEU A 4 51.39 -53.81 -12.33
C LEU A 4 51.69 -55.16 -11.63
N GLN A 5 52.90 -55.35 -11.11
CA GLN A 5 53.25 -56.56 -10.35
C GLN A 5 52.73 -56.52 -8.91
N ASP A 6 52.65 -55.33 -8.29
CA ASP A 6 52.09 -55.16 -6.94
C ASP A 6 50.57 -55.41 -6.92
N ILE A 7 49.86 -55.06 -8.00
CA ILE A 7 48.42 -55.35 -8.19
C ILE A 7 48.19 -56.86 -8.28
N ASN A 8 49.01 -57.59 -9.05
CA ASN A 8 48.93 -59.05 -9.15
C ASN A 8 49.34 -59.79 -7.86
N LYS A 9 50.02 -59.11 -6.94
CA LYS A 9 50.49 -59.68 -5.65
C LYS A 9 49.61 -59.31 -4.46
N ASN A 10 48.49 -58.58 -4.65
CA ASN A 10 47.61 -58.11 -3.57
C ASN A 10 48.39 -57.47 -2.40
N ARG A 11 49.40 -56.66 -2.73
CA ARG A 11 50.26 -56.05 -1.72
C ARG A 11 49.43 -55.13 -0.82
N SER A 12 49.63 -55.21 0.50
CA SER A 12 48.84 -54.40 1.43
C SER A 12 49.19 -52.91 1.29
N ILE A 13 48.21 -52.03 1.51
CA ILE A 13 48.40 -50.57 1.43
C ILE A 13 49.50 -50.11 2.41
N ALA A 14 49.60 -50.76 3.58
CA ALA A 14 50.62 -50.46 4.58
C ALA A 14 52.04 -50.78 4.09
N GLU A 15 52.24 -51.91 3.41
CA GLU A 15 53.53 -52.28 2.81
C GLU A 15 53.92 -51.36 1.65
N ALA A 16 52.94 -50.92 0.85
CA ALA A 16 53.18 -49.98 -0.24
C ALA A 16 53.63 -48.61 0.28
N LEU A 17 53.03 -48.12 1.37
CA LEU A 17 53.43 -46.88 2.03
C LEU A 17 54.83 -46.96 2.66
N ALA A 18 55.16 -48.09 3.30
CA ALA A 18 56.48 -48.31 3.89
C ALA A 18 57.59 -48.38 2.82
N TYR A 19 57.30 -49.04 1.70
CA TYR A 19 58.22 -49.10 0.55
C TYR A 19 58.42 -47.73 -0.09
N GLU A 20 57.36 -46.94 -0.22
CA GLU A 20 57.43 -45.56 -0.72
C GLU A 20 58.30 -44.68 0.20
N GLU A 21 58.13 -44.78 1.52
CA GLU A 21 58.93 -44.01 2.48
C GLU A 21 60.42 -44.37 2.42
N GLN A 22 60.75 -45.66 2.30
CA GLN A 22 62.13 -46.11 2.07
C GLN A 22 62.69 -45.59 0.75
N PHE A 23 61.92 -45.67 -0.34
CA PHE A 23 62.33 -45.16 -1.64
C PHE A 23 62.71 -43.68 -1.62
N PHE A 24 61.96 -42.85 -0.90
CA PHE A 24 62.28 -41.42 -0.78
C PHE A 24 63.50 -41.13 0.11
N ARG A 25 63.79 -41.98 1.11
CA ARG A 25 64.97 -41.85 1.99
C ARG A 25 66.26 -42.36 1.33
N ASP A 26 66.19 -43.47 0.59
CA ASP A 26 67.35 -44.12 0.01
C ASP A 26 67.88 -43.39 -1.24
N ASN A 27 67.01 -42.63 -1.93
CA ASN A 27 67.42 -41.91 -3.14
C ASN A 27 68.16 -40.60 -2.80
N PRO A 28 69.44 -40.45 -3.19
CA PRO A 28 70.27 -39.29 -2.82
C PRO A 28 69.74 -37.94 -3.34
N ILE A 29 68.92 -37.95 -4.39
CA ILE A 29 68.30 -36.75 -4.98
C ILE A 29 67.03 -36.33 -4.20
N TYR A 30 66.27 -37.30 -3.68
CA TYR A 30 64.99 -37.06 -3.00
C TYR A 30 65.08 -37.11 -1.47
N ASN A 31 66.21 -37.55 -0.91
CA ASN A 31 66.43 -37.66 0.53
C ASN A 31 66.21 -36.32 1.28
N GLY A 32 66.68 -35.20 0.71
CA GLY A 32 66.42 -33.86 1.27
C GLY A 32 64.96 -33.37 1.14
N LEU A 33 64.13 -34.08 0.38
CA LEU A 33 62.71 -33.78 0.11
C LEU A 33 61.77 -34.87 0.66
N ALA A 34 62.29 -35.90 1.32
CA ALA A 34 61.52 -37.03 1.82
C ALA A 34 60.38 -36.60 2.75
N ASP A 35 60.57 -35.53 3.52
CA ASP A 35 59.55 -34.95 4.42
C ASP A 35 58.39 -34.25 3.69
N ARG A 36 58.54 -33.95 2.39
CA ARG A 36 57.55 -33.21 1.58
C ARG A 36 56.92 -34.03 0.46
N CYS A 37 57.39 -35.26 0.25
CA CYS A 37 57.02 -36.18 -0.81
C CYS A 37 56.29 -37.42 -0.25
N GLY A 38 55.61 -38.15 -1.13
CA GLY A 38 54.88 -39.38 -0.79
C GLY A 38 53.37 -39.21 -0.56
N ILE A 39 52.66 -40.33 -0.61
CA ILE A 39 51.18 -40.38 -0.53
C ILE A 39 50.67 -39.83 0.81
N SER A 40 51.39 -40.09 1.91
CA SER A 40 51.04 -39.56 3.24
C SER A 40 51.10 -38.02 3.29
N GLN A 41 52.11 -37.41 2.68
CA GLN A 41 52.26 -35.95 2.63
C GLN A 41 51.28 -35.32 1.65
N LEU A 42 50.97 -36.00 0.54
CA LEU A 42 49.92 -35.59 -0.39
C LEU A 42 48.54 -35.59 0.29
N ALA A 43 48.20 -36.65 1.02
CA ALA A 43 46.95 -36.73 1.76
C ALA A 43 46.83 -35.60 2.80
N LYS A 44 47.92 -35.31 3.53
CA LYS A 44 47.97 -34.16 4.46
C LYS A 44 47.76 -32.83 3.74
N LYS A 45 48.44 -32.59 2.62
CA LYS A 45 48.29 -31.35 1.83
C LYS A 45 46.88 -31.21 1.26
N LEU A 46 46.31 -32.28 0.70
CA LEU A 46 44.94 -32.26 0.18
C LEU A 46 43.91 -31.98 1.27
N ASN A 47 44.07 -32.59 2.46
CA ASN A 47 43.22 -32.30 3.60
C ASN A 47 43.37 -30.84 4.07
N GLN A 48 44.58 -30.30 4.12
CA GLN A 48 44.82 -28.89 4.47
C GLN A 48 44.19 -27.93 3.46
N ILE A 49 44.36 -28.19 2.15
CA ILE A 49 43.76 -27.38 1.08
C ILE A 49 42.24 -27.45 1.16
N LEU A 50 41.67 -28.64 1.37
CA LEU A 50 40.23 -28.83 1.53
C LEU A 50 39.70 -28.08 2.75
N GLU A 51 40.37 -28.18 3.89
CA GLU A 51 39.97 -27.50 5.12
C GLU A 51 40.02 -25.97 4.96
N GLN A 52 41.08 -25.45 4.35
CA GLN A 52 41.20 -24.02 4.03
C GLN A 52 40.10 -23.58 3.07
N HIS A 53 39.86 -24.35 2.00
CA HIS A 53 38.83 -24.06 1.03
C HIS A 53 37.43 -24.03 1.68
N ILE A 54 37.10 -25.02 2.51
CA ILE A 54 35.85 -25.04 3.27
C ILE A 54 35.75 -23.80 4.16
N LYS A 55 36.80 -23.44 4.91
CA LYS A 55 36.80 -22.24 5.76
C LYS A 55 36.59 -20.94 4.96
N THR A 56 37.08 -20.86 3.73
CA THR A 56 36.90 -19.69 2.86
C THR A 56 35.50 -19.61 2.23
N VAL A 57 34.92 -20.75 1.83
CA VAL A 57 33.64 -20.78 1.09
C VAL A 57 32.43 -20.82 2.02
N LEU A 58 32.55 -21.47 3.18
CA LEU A 58 31.44 -21.66 4.13
C LEU A 58 30.78 -20.34 4.58
N PRO A 59 31.52 -19.25 4.89
CA PRO A 59 30.90 -17.98 5.26
C PRO A 59 30.07 -17.37 4.12
N GLY A 60 30.57 -17.46 2.88
CA GLY A 60 29.87 -16.98 1.69
C GLY A 60 28.60 -17.77 1.43
N LEU A 61 28.69 -19.10 1.45
CA LEU A 61 27.53 -19.99 1.30
C LEU A 61 26.48 -19.75 2.39
N LYS A 62 26.91 -19.53 3.64
CA LYS A 62 26.00 -19.21 4.75
C LYS A 62 25.30 -17.87 4.53
N ALA A 63 26.01 -16.85 4.04
CA ALA A 63 25.42 -15.55 3.74
C ALA A 63 24.39 -15.64 2.61
N GLU A 64 24.71 -16.38 1.54
CA GLU A 64 23.81 -16.63 0.41
C GLU A 64 22.57 -17.41 0.84
N LEU A 65 22.74 -18.48 1.60
CA LEU A 65 21.62 -19.26 2.15
C LEU A 65 20.71 -18.42 3.03
N ASN A 66 21.29 -17.58 3.90
CA ASN A 66 20.51 -16.67 4.75
C ASN A 66 19.75 -15.62 3.91
N SER A 67 20.35 -15.11 2.84
CA SER A 67 19.68 -14.20 1.90
C SER A 67 18.50 -14.88 1.22
N HIS A 68 18.70 -16.09 0.70
CA HIS A 68 17.64 -16.88 0.07
C HIS A 68 16.53 -17.23 1.06
N LEU A 69 16.88 -17.63 2.28
CA LEU A 69 15.94 -17.89 3.36
C LEU A 69 15.08 -16.65 3.65
N LEU A 70 15.68 -15.46 3.74
CA LEU A 70 14.93 -14.21 3.96
C LEU A 70 13.94 -13.93 2.84
N ILE A 71 14.32 -14.16 1.58
CA ILE A 71 13.43 -13.99 0.42
C ILE A 71 12.25 -14.96 0.51
N VAL A 72 12.52 -16.25 0.72
CA VAL A 72 11.49 -17.29 0.80
C VAL A 72 10.56 -17.04 1.99
N VAL A 73 11.09 -16.68 3.16
CA VAL A 73 10.28 -16.35 4.34
C VAL A 73 9.41 -15.12 4.09
N LYS A 74 9.93 -14.09 3.40
CA LYS A 74 9.16 -12.91 3.02
C LYS A 74 8.01 -13.28 2.08
N GLU A 75 8.28 -14.13 1.09
CA GLU A 75 7.25 -14.63 0.17
C GLU A 75 6.21 -15.47 0.89
N LEU A 76 6.63 -16.37 1.79
CA LEU A 76 5.74 -17.23 2.59
C LEU A 76 4.77 -16.39 3.44
N ARG A 77 5.22 -15.28 4.01
CA ARG A 77 4.35 -14.32 4.72
C ARG A 77 3.27 -13.71 3.82
N THR A 78 3.52 -13.55 2.52
CA THR A 78 2.50 -13.02 1.59
C THR A 78 1.39 -14.03 1.31
N TYR A 79 1.68 -15.33 1.35
CA TYR A 79 0.67 -16.38 1.21
C TYR A 79 -0.16 -16.57 2.47
N GLY A 80 0.38 -16.18 3.63
CA GLY A 80 -0.22 -16.29 4.97
C GLY A 80 -0.49 -17.72 5.43
N GLU A 81 -1.19 -17.87 6.54
CA GLU A 81 -1.44 -19.19 7.15
C GLU A 81 -2.55 -19.96 6.43
N ALA A 82 -2.37 -21.28 6.33
CA ALA A 82 -3.40 -22.18 5.81
C ALA A 82 -4.57 -22.23 6.78
N MET A 83 -5.79 -22.06 6.27
CA MET A 83 -7.01 -22.14 7.06
C MET A 83 -7.67 -23.49 6.78
N GLU A 84 -7.73 -24.35 7.79
CA GLU A 84 -8.29 -25.69 7.69
C GLU A 84 -9.75 -25.72 8.15
N SER A 85 -10.12 -24.84 9.09
CA SER A 85 -11.47 -24.78 9.65
C SER A 85 -12.27 -23.54 9.21
N LYS A 86 -13.61 -23.69 9.16
CA LYS A 86 -14.51 -22.53 8.94
C LYS A 86 -14.39 -21.48 10.05
N ALA A 87 -14.02 -21.89 11.26
CA ALA A 87 -13.83 -20.98 12.39
C ALA A 87 -12.61 -20.07 12.17
N GLU A 88 -11.49 -20.63 11.69
CA GLU A 88 -10.30 -19.86 11.30
C GLU A 88 -10.60 -18.88 10.16
N GLN A 89 -11.34 -19.33 9.14
CA GLN A 89 -11.77 -18.46 8.04
C GLN A 89 -12.60 -17.28 8.53
N GLY A 90 -13.52 -17.52 9.47
CA GLY A 90 -14.31 -16.46 10.12
C GLY A 90 -13.46 -15.48 10.92
N ALA A 91 -12.48 -15.98 11.69
CA ALA A 91 -11.57 -15.14 12.47
C ALA A 91 -10.68 -14.27 11.58
N VAL A 92 -10.13 -14.82 10.50
CA VAL A 92 -9.33 -14.08 9.52
C VAL A 92 -10.17 -13.03 8.82
N LEU A 93 -11.39 -13.37 8.38
CA LEU A 93 -12.31 -12.41 7.79
C LEU A 93 -12.61 -11.24 8.75
N LEU A 94 -12.91 -11.55 10.02
CA LEU A 94 -13.14 -10.53 11.04
C LEU A 94 -11.91 -9.64 11.26
N ASN A 95 -10.72 -10.22 11.29
CA ASN A 95 -9.48 -9.46 11.44
C ASN A 95 -9.26 -8.51 10.26
N ILE A 96 -9.47 -8.99 9.02
CA ILE A 96 -9.38 -8.19 7.80
C ILE A 96 -10.38 -7.03 7.85
N LEU A 97 -11.65 -7.31 8.20
CA LEU A 97 -12.70 -6.29 8.29
C LEU A 97 -12.41 -5.27 9.40
N THR A 98 -11.88 -5.72 10.54
CA THR A 98 -11.53 -4.85 11.66
C THR A 98 -10.41 -3.90 11.27
N LYS A 99 -9.33 -4.42 10.67
CA LYS A 99 -8.23 -3.61 10.13
C LYS A 99 -8.71 -2.65 9.05
N TYR A 100 -9.57 -3.10 8.14
CA TYR A 100 -10.14 -2.23 7.11
C TYR A 100 -10.93 -1.06 7.74
N CYS A 101 -11.75 -1.33 8.75
CA CYS A 101 -12.47 -0.29 9.49
C CYS A 101 -11.53 0.66 10.25
N GLU A 102 -10.45 0.16 10.84
CA GLU A 102 -9.44 1.00 11.50
C GLU A 102 -8.70 1.91 10.52
N VAL A 103 -8.31 1.39 9.36
CA VAL A 103 -7.67 2.17 8.29
C VAL A 103 -8.64 3.22 7.77
N LEU A 104 -9.90 2.87 7.50
CA LEU A 104 -10.92 3.84 7.10
C LEU A 104 -11.11 4.93 8.14
N LYS A 105 -11.20 4.59 9.44
CA LYS A 105 -11.29 5.57 10.53
C LYS A 105 -10.06 6.46 10.58
N TYR A 106 -8.87 5.91 10.44
CA TYR A 106 -7.63 6.66 10.48
C TYR A 106 -7.46 7.57 9.27
N VAL A 107 -7.78 7.09 8.07
CA VAL A 107 -7.79 7.90 6.85
C VAL A 107 -8.84 8.99 6.97
N ASN A 108 -10.04 8.69 7.48
CA ASN A 108 -11.05 9.71 7.77
C ASN A 108 -10.54 10.74 8.79
N LEU A 109 -9.92 10.32 9.90
CA LEU A 109 -9.34 11.23 10.90
C LEU A 109 -8.18 12.07 10.36
N LYS A 110 -7.31 11.49 9.52
CA LYS A 110 -6.24 12.24 8.83
C LYS A 110 -6.79 13.15 7.76
N PHE A 111 -7.84 12.75 7.05
CA PHE A 111 -8.56 13.60 6.11
C PHE A 111 -9.14 14.79 6.88
N VAL A 112 -9.82 14.54 8.01
CA VAL A 112 -10.34 15.56 8.95
C VAL A 112 -9.24 16.48 9.49
N ASN A 113 -8.01 16.00 9.70
CA ASN A 113 -6.94 16.80 10.31
C ASN A 113 -5.94 17.45 9.33
N LEU A 114 -5.71 16.87 8.14
CA LEU A 114 -4.71 17.36 7.17
C LEU A 114 -5.35 18.02 5.93
N GLU A 115 -6.60 17.67 5.58
CA GLU A 115 -7.21 18.09 4.30
C GLU A 115 -8.65 18.59 4.40
N TRP A 116 -9.33 18.55 5.56
CA TRP A 116 -10.58 19.30 5.73
C TRP A 116 -10.35 20.81 5.73
N SER A 117 -9.14 21.30 5.99
CA SER A 117 -8.82 22.69 5.71
C SER A 117 -8.94 22.95 4.20
N THR A 118 -8.46 22.05 3.33
CA THR A 118 -8.44 22.23 1.88
C THR A 118 -9.77 21.91 1.18
N TYR A 119 -10.58 20.95 1.65
CA TYR A 119 -11.88 20.60 1.05
C TYR A 119 -13.07 21.35 1.65
N LEU A 120 -13.01 21.74 2.94
CA LEU A 120 -13.89 22.81 3.41
C LEU A 120 -13.49 24.12 2.73
N LEU A 121 -12.19 24.39 2.49
CA LEU A 121 -11.77 25.46 1.57
C LEU A 121 -12.16 25.18 0.13
N LEU A 122 -12.39 23.97 -0.36
CA LEU A 122 -12.82 23.76 -1.75
C LEU A 122 -14.32 23.95 -1.88
N GLY A 123 -15.12 23.41 -0.97
CA GLY A 123 -16.56 23.68 -0.90
C GLY A 123 -16.83 25.16 -0.60
N THR A 124 -16.14 25.73 0.39
CA THR A 124 -16.22 27.18 0.64
C THR A 124 -15.54 27.99 -0.45
N ALA A 125 -14.44 27.59 -1.11
CA ALA A 125 -13.86 28.36 -2.23
C ALA A 125 -14.65 28.21 -3.54
N ILE A 126 -15.32 27.10 -3.81
CA ILE A 126 -16.28 26.99 -4.91
C ILE A 126 -17.44 27.94 -4.59
N LEU A 127 -17.97 27.89 -3.37
CA LEU A 127 -19.05 28.79 -2.93
C LEU A 127 -18.62 30.26 -2.76
N THR A 128 -17.33 30.58 -2.55
CA THR A 128 -16.85 31.96 -2.27
C THR A 128 -15.98 32.56 -3.38
N LYS A 129 -15.44 31.78 -4.33
CA LYS A 129 -14.65 32.28 -5.47
C LYS A 129 -15.33 32.10 -6.82
N GLU A 130 -16.21 31.11 -7.00
CA GLU A 130 -16.92 30.92 -8.28
C GLU A 130 -18.35 31.45 -8.27
N VAL A 131 -18.96 31.65 -7.11
CA VAL A 131 -20.30 32.22 -6.99
C VAL A 131 -20.19 33.60 -6.38
N ASP A 132 -20.03 34.64 -7.21
CA ASP A 132 -20.30 36.00 -6.73
C ASP A 132 -21.82 36.09 -6.43
N PRO A 133 -22.20 36.38 -5.18
CA PRO A 133 -23.61 36.52 -4.80
C PRO A 133 -24.30 37.69 -5.51
N CYS A 134 -23.55 38.60 -6.14
CA CYS A 134 -24.02 39.79 -6.82
C CYS A 134 -23.76 39.79 -8.34
N ASP A 135 -23.10 38.79 -8.92
CA ASP A 135 -22.77 38.81 -10.37
C ASP A 135 -24.01 38.91 -11.27
N ASP A 136 -25.10 38.25 -10.89
CA ASP A 136 -26.39 38.31 -11.59
C ASP A 136 -27.31 39.43 -11.07
N LEU A 137 -26.82 40.35 -10.23
CA LEU A 137 -27.61 41.44 -9.65
C LEU A 137 -27.22 42.77 -10.28
N THR A 138 -27.97 43.23 -11.28
CA THR A 138 -27.72 44.53 -11.90
C THR A 138 -28.45 45.66 -11.18
N ASN A 139 -27.95 46.89 -11.33
CA ASN A 139 -28.65 48.08 -10.85
C ASN A 139 -30.05 48.24 -11.46
N GLU A 140 -30.28 47.70 -12.67
CA GLU A 140 -31.60 47.67 -13.30
C GLU A 140 -32.53 46.65 -12.65
N ASP A 141 -32.04 45.48 -12.24
CA ASP A 141 -32.82 44.50 -11.46
C ASP A 141 -33.28 45.10 -10.14
N ILE A 142 -32.37 45.80 -9.44
CA ILE A 142 -32.67 46.47 -8.18
C ILE A 142 -33.73 47.56 -8.40
N ARG A 143 -33.56 48.40 -9.43
CA ARG A 143 -34.53 49.45 -9.77
C ARG A 143 -35.89 48.86 -10.14
N THR A 144 -35.90 47.79 -10.93
CA THR A 144 -37.12 47.09 -11.36
C THR A 144 -37.84 46.45 -10.18
N ALA A 145 -37.13 45.81 -9.25
CA ALA A 145 -37.70 45.25 -8.03
C ALA A 145 -38.35 46.34 -7.15
N ILE A 146 -37.68 47.48 -6.98
CA ILE A 146 -38.22 48.62 -6.20
C ILE A 146 -39.45 49.22 -6.88
N GLN A 147 -39.42 49.42 -8.21
CA GLN A 147 -40.55 49.93 -8.97
C GLN A 147 -41.75 48.98 -8.94
N ASN A 148 -41.52 47.67 -9.05
CA ASN A 148 -42.58 46.66 -8.99
C ASN A 148 -43.27 46.61 -7.62
N ALA A 149 -42.54 46.81 -6.53
CA ALA A 149 -43.11 46.82 -5.18
C ALA A 149 -43.79 48.14 -4.80
N THR A 150 -43.29 49.27 -5.30
CA THR A 150 -43.81 50.61 -4.97
C THR A 150 -44.92 51.05 -5.93
N GLY A 151 -44.95 50.48 -7.14
CA GLY A 151 -45.84 50.91 -8.21
C GLY A 151 -45.50 52.31 -8.74
N PRO A 152 -46.47 53.04 -9.32
CA PRO A 152 -46.23 54.35 -9.96
C PRO A 152 -45.99 55.51 -8.97
N ARG A 153 -45.99 55.26 -7.66
CA ARG A 153 -45.76 56.28 -6.62
C ARG A 153 -44.27 56.35 -6.27
N ASN A 154 -43.73 57.56 -6.12
CA ASN A 154 -42.38 57.74 -5.59
C ASN A 154 -42.35 57.31 -4.12
N ALA A 155 -41.54 56.29 -3.81
CA ALA A 155 -41.29 55.83 -2.45
C ALA A 155 -40.44 56.86 -1.69
N LEU A 156 -40.88 57.28 -0.50
CA LEU A 156 -40.06 58.05 0.45
C LEU A 156 -39.05 57.15 1.20
N PHE A 157 -39.35 55.84 1.27
CA PHE A 157 -38.51 54.79 1.85
C PHE A 157 -38.48 53.58 0.92
N VAL A 158 -37.36 52.85 0.87
CA VAL A 158 -37.26 51.59 0.12
C VAL A 158 -38.11 50.53 0.82
N PRO A 159 -39.07 49.88 0.14
CA PRO A 159 -39.84 48.80 0.74
C PRO A 159 -38.95 47.58 1.07
N GLU A 160 -39.35 46.79 2.06
CA GLU A 160 -38.64 45.56 2.47
C GLU A 160 -38.81 44.42 1.45
N VAL A 161 -39.97 44.38 0.76
CA VAL A 161 -40.33 43.32 -0.20
C VAL A 161 -39.33 43.18 -1.37
N PRO A 162 -38.88 44.25 -2.07
CA PRO A 162 -37.79 44.16 -3.05
C PRO A 162 -36.52 43.51 -2.51
N PHE A 163 -36.13 43.84 -1.28
CA PHE A 163 -34.93 43.27 -0.68
C PHE A 163 -35.11 41.76 -0.46
N GLU A 164 -36.23 41.32 0.11
CA GLU A 164 -36.53 39.89 0.27
C GLU A 164 -36.55 39.14 -1.07
N VAL A 165 -37.18 39.70 -2.10
CA VAL A 165 -37.25 39.07 -3.43
C VAL A 165 -35.86 38.89 -4.04
N LEU A 166 -35.01 39.91 -3.92
CA LEU A 166 -33.64 39.84 -4.43
C LEU A 166 -32.80 38.85 -3.63
N VAL A 167 -32.91 38.83 -2.31
CA VAL A 167 -32.19 37.89 -1.43
C VAL A 167 -32.62 36.45 -1.68
N ARG A 168 -33.94 36.17 -1.77
CA ARG A 168 -34.48 34.84 -2.12
C ARG A 168 -33.93 34.34 -3.46
N ARG A 169 -33.83 35.23 -4.46
CA ARG A 169 -33.23 34.90 -5.77
C ARG A 169 -31.76 34.49 -5.63
N GLN A 170 -30.98 35.18 -4.79
CA GLN A 170 -29.57 34.84 -4.58
C GLN A 170 -29.39 33.56 -3.76
N ILE A 171 -30.21 33.31 -2.74
CA ILE A 171 -30.16 32.08 -1.95
C ILE A 171 -30.49 30.86 -2.82
N ALA A 172 -31.48 30.95 -3.70
CA ALA A 172 -31.86 29.86 -4.60
C ALA A 172 -30.71 29.44 -5.55
N ARG A 173 -29.82 30.36 -5.93
CA ARG A 173 -28.64 30.06 -6.77
C ARG A 173 -27.61 29.17 -6.07
N LEU A 174 -27.68 29.04 -4.74
CA LEU A 174 -26.76 28.18 -3.98
C LEU A 174 -27.08 26.69 -4.12
N LEU A 175 -28.21 26.31 -4.71
CA LEU A 175 -28.62 24.90 -4.85
C LEU A 175 -27.66 24.11 -5.74
N ASP A 176 -27.47 24.55 -6.97
CA ASP A 176 -26.60 23.89 -7.93
C ASP A 176 -25.14 23.72 -7.42
N PRO A 177 -24.45 24.76 -6.92
CA PRO A 177 -23.09 24.61 -6.41
C PRO A 177 -23.03 23.73 -5.15
N SER A 178 -24.07 23.73 -4.30
CA SER A 178 -24.14 22.81 -3.15
C SER A 178 -24.28 21.35 -3.58
N LEU A 179 -25.07 21.08 -4.64
CA LEU A 179 -25.19 19.74 -5.22
C LEU A 179 -23.90 19.30 -5.93
N GLN A 180 -23.19 20.22 -6.57
CA GLN A 180 -21.87 19.93 -7.14
C GLN A 180 -20.85 19.56 -6.04
N CYS A 181 -20.84 20.30 -4.93
CA CYS A 181 -20.01 19.99 -3.77
C CYS A 181 -20.29 18.57 -3.25
N LEU A 182 -21.57 18.18 -3.15
CA LEU A 182 -21.95 16.82 -2.75
C LEU A 182 -21.36 15.74 -3.68
N ARG A 183 -21.37 15.98 -5.00
CA ARG A 183 -20.80 15.04 -5.98
C ARG A 183 -19.29 14.90 -5.83
N LEU A 184 -18.58 16.02 -5.63
CA LEU A 184 -17.14 16.02 -5.39
C LEU A 184 -16.78 15.26 -4.11
N VAL A 185 -17.54 15.48 -3.03
CA VAL A 185 -17.37 14.74 -1.78
C VAL A 185 -17.62 13.24 -1.99
N TYR A 186 -18.67 12.86 -2.72
CA TYR A 186 -18.95 11.47 -3.06
C TYR A 186 -17.78 10.81 -3.82
N ASP A 187 -17.26 11.48 -4.85
CA ASP A 187 -16.15 10.96 -5.66
C ASP A 187 -14.87 10.77 -4.81
N GLU A 188 -14.57 11.71 -3.93
CA GLU A 188 -13.42 11.59 -3.01
C GLU A 188 -13.62 10.47 -1.98
N LEU A 189 -14.82 10.30 -1.42
CA LEU A 189 -15.12 9.19 -0.53
C LEU A 189 -14.94 7.83 -1.24
N ILE A 190 -15.36 7.72 -2.50
CA ILE A 190 -15.12 6.52 -3.32
C ILE A 190 -13.62 6.28 -3.52
N LYS A 191 -12.83 7.32 -3.82
CA LYS A 191 -11.37 7.18 -3.95
C LYS A 191 -10.73 6.72 -2.65
N ILE A 192 -11.16 7.26 -1.50
CA ILE A 192 -10.65 6.86 -0.17
C ILE A 192 -10.93 5.39 0.10
N THR A 193 -12.14 4.90 -0.17
CA THR A 193 -12.47 3.48 0.04
C THR A 193 -11.55 2.54 -0.77
N ARG A 194 -11.21 2.93 -2.00
CA ARG A 194 -10.28 2.19 -2.87
C ARG A 194 -8.82 2.31 -2.42
N THR A 195 -8.39 3.44 -1.87
CA THR A 195 -7.01 3.62 -1.39
C THR A 195 -6.75 2.86 -0.07
N CYS A 196 -7.80 2.52 0.68
CA CYS A 196 -7.73 1.74 1.93
C CYS A 196 -7.45 0.24 1.71
N GLU A 197 -6.55 -0.09 0.77
CA GLU A 197 -6.10 -1.44 0.51
C GLU A 197 -5.11 -1.89 1.59
N ALA A 198 -5.63 -2.56 2.62
CA ALA A 198 -4.77 -3.32 3.53
C ALA A 198 -4.03 -4.42 2.73
N MET A 199 -2.73 -4.63 2.99
CA MET A 199 -1.93 -5.64 2.27
C MET A 199 -2.56 -7.04 2.28
N GLU A 200 -3.34 -7.35 3.32
CA GLU A 200 -4.04 -8.63 3.52
C GLU A 200 -5.24 -8.81 2.57
N ILE A 201 -5.88 -7.74 2.09
CA ILE A 201 -7.00 -7.80 1.15
C ILE A 201 -6.54 -8.22 -0.25
N HIS A 202 -5.28 -7.95 -0.64
CA HIS A 202 -4.75 -8.39 -1.94
C HIS A 202 -4.72 -9.91 -2.09
N ARG A 203 -4.61 -10.66 -0.98
CA ARG A 203 -4.68 -12.13 -0.98
C ARG A 203 -6.07 -12.64 -1.41
N PHE A 204 -7.12 -11.83 -1.25
CA PHE A 204 -8.51 -12.22 -1.46
C PHE A 204 -9.21 -11.29 -2.47
N PRO A 205 -8.96 -11.45 -3.78
CA PRO A 205 -9.50 -10.55 -4.81
C PRO A 205 -11.04 -10.56 -4.90
N LEU A 206 -11.68 -11.69 -4.60
CA LEU A 206 -13.15 -11.76 -4.54
C LEU A 206 -13.70 -10.97 -3.36
N LEU A 207 -13.08 -11.09 -2.18
CA LEU A 207 -13.49 -10.35 -0.98
C LEU A 207 -13.34 -8.84 -1.22
N ARG A 208 -12.23 -8.44 -1.83
CA ARG A 208 -11.99 -7.04 -2.23
C ARG A 208 -13.12 -6.50 -3.11
N ARG A 209 -13.45 -7.19 -4.21
CA ARG A 209 -14.53 -6.77 -5.12
C ARG A 209 -15.87 -6.64 -4.38
N ARG A 210 -16.20 -7.61 -3.52
CA ARG A 210 -17.43 -7.56 -2.72
C ARG A 210 -17.44 -6.40 -1.75
N LEU A 211 -16.30 -6.09 -1.14
CA LEU A 211 -16.19 -4.96 -0.23
C LEU A 211 -16.37 -3.64 -0.99
N ASP A 212 -15.73 -3.48 -2.15
CA ASP A 212 -15.88 -2.30 -3.02
C ASP A 212 -17.34 -2.12 -3.47
N GLU A 213 -18.02 -3.20 -3.85
CA GLU A 213 -19.44 -3.19 -4.22
C GLU A 213 -20.33 -2.71 -3.06
N VAL A 214 -20.12 -3.22 -1.85
CA VAL A 214 -20.91 -2.87 -0.66
C VAL A 214 -20.67 -1.41 -0.26
N MET A 215 -19.41 -0.97 -0.24
CA MET A 215 -19.07 0.42 0.09
C MET A 215 -19.60 1.40 -0.95
N GLY A 216 -19.46 1.07 -2.24
CA GLY A 216 -19.98 1.89 -3.33
C GLY A 216 -21.50 2.03 -3.27
N LYS A 217 -22.21 0.94 -2.97
CA LYS A 217 -23.66 0.96 -2.76
C LYS A 217 -24.04 1.80 -1.53
N PHE A 218 -23.37 1.62 -0.40
CA PHE A 218 -23.63 2.38 0.82
C PHE A 218 -23.48 3.89 0.60
N LEU A 219 -22.40 4.32 -0.08
CA LEU A 219 -22.18 5.73 -0.39
C LEU A 219 -23.24 6.26 -1.37
N CYS A 220 -23.60 5.48 -2.39
CA CYS A 220 -24.61 5.87 -3.39
C CYS A 220 -25.99 6.06 -2.74
N ASP A 221 -26.37 5.13 -1.86
CA ASP A 221 -27.63 5.20 -1.11
C ASP A 221 -27.67 6.42 -0.17
N GLY A 222 -26.51 6.92 0.27
CA GLY A 222 -26.35 8.13 1.06
C GLY A 222 -26.48 9.46 0.29
N VAL A 223 -26.33 9.45 -1.04
CA VAL A 223 -26.41 10.67 -1.87
C VAL A 223 -27.83 11.25 -1.87
N LYS A 224 -28.86 10.44 -2.14
CA LYS A 224 -30.25 10.94 -2.24
C LYS A 224 -30.75 11.59 -0.95
N PRO A 225 -30.51 11.02 0.26
CA PRO A 225 -30.81 11.71 1.51
C PRO A 225 -30.08 13.05 1.66
N ALA A 226 -28.81 13.12 1.28
CA ALA A 226 -28.02 14.35 1.36
C ALA A 226 -28.52 15.42 0.37
N GLU A 227 -28.84 15.03 -0.88
CA GLU A 227 -29.45 15.93 -1.88
C GLU A 227 -30.76 16.53 -1.36
N ARG A 228 -31.64 15.69 -0.79
CA ARG A 228 -32.89 16.16 -0.18
C ARG A 228 -32.64 17.10 1.00
N MET A 229 -31.65 16.80 1.84
CA MET A 229 -31.32 17.68 2.97
C MET A 229 -30.83 19.05 2.49
N ILE A 230 -29.96 19.08 1.47
CA ILE A 230 -29.48 20.32 0.85
C ILE A 230 -30.65 21.12 0.27
N GLY A 231 -31.55 20.47 -0.47
CA GLY A 231 -32.75 21.10 -1.01
C GLY A 231 -33.63 21.69 0.09
N ASN A 232 -33.93 20.92 1.13
CA ASN A 232 -34.75 21.38 2.26
C ASN A 232 -34.13 22.58 2.99
N ILE A 233 -32.81 22.59 3.21
CA ILE A 233 -32.12 23.71 3.86
C ILE A 233 -32.29 24.98 3.02
N ILE A 234 -32.11 24.89 1.70
CA ILE A 234 -32.23 26.05 0.82
C ILE A 234 -33.68 26.52 0.73
N GLU A 235 -34.65 25.61 0.64
CA GLU A 235 -36.07 25.95 0.68
C GLU A 235 -36.47 26.67 1.98
N MET A 236 -35.90 26.26 3.12
CA MET A 236 -36.12 26.92 4.41
C MET A 236 -35.55 28.35 4.44
N GLU A 237 -34.39 28.59 3.84
CA GLU A 237 -33.78 29.92 3.77
C GLU A 237 -34.44 30.84 2.73
N VAL A 238 -35.16 30.26 1.75
CA VAL A 238 -35.94 31.01 0.74
C VAL A 238 -37.35 31.37 1.22
N THR A 239 -37.89 30.68 2.23
CA THR A 239 -39.26 30.90 2.72
C THR A 239 -39.32 32.08 3.68
#